data_AF-A0AA41QQ78-F1
#
_entry.id   AF-A0AA41QQ78-F1
#
_cell.length_a   1.000
_cell.length_b   1.000
_cell.length_c   1.000
_cell.angle_alpha   90.00
_cell.angle_beta   90.00
_cell.angle_gamma   90.00
#
_symmetry.space_group_name_H-M   'P 1'
#
loop_
_entity.id
_entity.type
_entity.pdbx_description
1 polymer ?
#
loop_
_entity_poly.entity_id
_entity_poly.type
_entity_poly.pdbx_seq_one_letter_code
_entity_poly.pdbx_strand_id
1 'polypeptide(L)'
;MLSKLRQTQRCVKRNLAFTANDPAYEAGVVLRMAKLSKIHEGKTPPRIHFIVEWAEKRSLSQADIVREIGADKSVVSRWFSGSLPSEKYLEPLAALFSTEVTGLFRHPDDDWMVRFLQERSLDELTRIKQTLEAAFPRNEKDKKAS
;
A
#
# COMPACT_ATOMS: atom_id res chain seq x y z
N MET A 1 7.25 -31.02 46.86
CA MET A 1 6.89 -30.70 45.45
C MET A 1 6.82 -29.18 45.35
N LEU A 2 7.83 -28.48 44.84
CA LEU A 2 7.91 -28.00 43.44
C LEU A 2 6.54 -27.49 42.97
N SER A 3 6.26 -26.22 42.65
CA SER A 3 7.04 -25.09 42.12
C SER A 3 6.17 -23.80 42.27
N LYS A 4 6.75 -22.69 42.75
CA LYS A 4 7.01 -21.42 42.01
C LYS A 4 5.81 -20.77 41.30
N LEU A 5 5.58 -19.45 41.23
CA LEU A 5 6.14 -18.19 41.74
C LEU A 5 5.23 -17.10 41.08
N ARG A 6 4.77 -16.09 41.84
CA ARG A 6 4.61 -14.65 41.42
C ARG A 6 3.62 -14.34 40.26
N GLN A 7 2.95 -13.19 40.12
CA GLN A 7 2.97 -11.87 40.73
C GLN A 7 1.71 -11.10 40.22
N THR A 8 0.96 -10.52 41.15
CA THR A 8 0.33 -9.17 41.16
C THR A 8 0.05 -8.38 39.87
N GLN A 9 -1.18 -7.84 39.84
CA GLN A 9 -1.70 -6.63 39.16
C GLN A 9 -0.67 -5.63 38.58
N ARG A 10 -1.02 -5.04 37.42
CA ARG A 10 -0.77 -3.62 37.11
C ARG A 10 -1.81 -3.07 36.13
N CYS A 11 -2.64 -2.16 36.64
CA CYS A 11 -3.38 -1.19 35.83
C CYS A 11 -2.41 -0.10 35.38
N VAL A 12 -2.39 0.28 34.09
CA VAL A 12 -1.95 1.61 33.66
C VAL A 12 -2.82 2.10 32.51
N LYS A 13 -3.65 3.11 32.80
CA LYS A 13 -4.19 4.07 31.83
C LYS A 13 -3.06 4.99 31.35
N ARG A 14 -2.89 5.20 30.03
CA ARG A 14 -2.41 6.44 29.38
C ARG A 14 -3.00 6.47 27.96
N ASN A 15 -4.06 7.24 27.70
CA ASN A 15 -4.06 8.63 27.21
C ASN A 15 -3.30 8.85 25.87
N LEU A 16 -4.08 9.17 24.84
CA LEU A 16 -3.89 10.26 23.86
C LEU A 16 -2.46 10.57 23.40
N ALA A 17 -2.14 10.26 22.14
CA ALA A 17 -1.61 11.24 21.18
C ALA A 17 -1.33 10.58 19.83
N PHE A 18 -1.83 11.22 18.79
CA PHE A 18 -1.32 11.19 17.43
C PHE A 18 0.20 11.34 17.45
N THR A 19 0.97 10.31 17.08
CA THR A 19 2.42 10.42 16.93
C THR A 19 2.80 10.29 15.46
N ALA A 20 2.54 11.35 14.70
CA ALA A 20 3.18 11.64 13.42
C ALA A 20 4.67 12.04 13.58
N ASN A 21 5.38 11.43 14.54
CA ASN A 21 6.75 11.83 14.92
C ASN A 21 7.45 10.72 15.73
N ASP A 22 7.27 9.44 15.34
CA ASP A 22 8.12 8.37 15.85
C ASP A 22 9.35 8.22 14.94
N PRO A 23 10.53 8.74 15.34
CA PRO A 23 11.73 8.68 14.51
C PRO A 23 12.21 7.24 14.27
N ALA A 24 11.82 6.27 15.09
CA ALA A 24 12.16 4.86 14.87
C ALA A 24 11.27 4.24 13.78
N TYR A 25 10.00 4.65 13.69
CA TYR A 25 9.10 4.26 12.61
C TYR A 25 9.48 4.95 11.29
N GLU A 26 9.74 6.26 11.32
CA GLU A 26 10.23 6.99 10.14
C GLU A 26 11.58 6.46 9.66
N ALA A 27 12.54 6.21 10.56
CA ALA A 27 13.81 5.58 10.20
C ALA A 27 13.59 4.18 9.62
N GLY A 28 12.61 3.42 10.12
CA GLY A 28 12.24 2.10 9.60
C GLY A 28 11.66 2.15 8.18
N VAL A 29 10.84 3.15 7.87
CA VAL A 29 10.27 3.38 6.53
C VAL A 29 11.35 3.90 5.57
N VAL A 30 12.17 4.86 6.00
CA VAL A 30 13.28 5.41 5.19
C VAL A 30 14.35 4.35 4.89
N LEU A 31 14.71 3.50 5.86
CA LEU A 31 15.63 2.38 5.65
C LEU A 31 15.06 1.33 4.67
N ARG A 32 13.75 1.07 4.67
CA ARG A 32 13.12 0.19 3.67
C ARG A 32 13.15 0.82 2.28
N MET A 33 12.82 2.11 2.16
CA MET A 33 12.83 2.84 0.88
C MET A 33 14.25 2.95 0.30
N ALA A 34 15.27 3.21 1.13
CA ALA A 34 16.66 3.32 0.69
C ALA A 34 17.22 1.99 0.14
N LYS A 35 16.75 0.85 0.65
CA LYS A 35 17.22 -0.49 0.22
C LYS A 35 16.67 -0.93 -1.14
N LEU A 36 15.75 -0.18 -1.74
CA LEU A 36 15.21 -0.43 -3.09
C LEU A 36 16.06 0.16 -4.22
N SER A 37 17.14 0.88 -3.92
CA SER A 37 17.89 1.65 -4.93
C SER A 37 19.00 0.90 -5.68
N LYS A 38 19.18 -0.42 -5.45
CA LYS A 38 20.06 -1.26 -6.30
C LYS A 38 19.22 -2.12 -7.22
N ILE A 39 18.77 -1.52 -8.32
CA ILE A 39 18.20 -2.24 -9.46
C ILE A 39 19.33 -3.15 -9.99
N HIS A 40 19.22 -4.44 -9.74
CA HIS A 40 20.15 -5.42 -10.30
C HIS A 40 19.80 -5.55 -11.78
N GLU A 41 20.72 -5.19 -12.68
CA GLU A 41 20.54 -5.03 -14.15
C GLU A 41 20.00 -6.26 -14.92
N GLY A 42 19.71 -7.38 -14.24
CA GLY A 42 19.14 -8.59 -14.85
C GLY A 42 17.89 -9.14 -14.16
N LYS A 43 17.34 -8.45 -13.16
CA LYS A 43 16.11 -8.90 -12.48
C LYS A 43 14.94 -8.04 -12.92
N THR A 44 13.93 -8.67 -13.52
CA THR A 44 12.62 -8.04 -13.74
C THR A 44 12.20 -7.35 -12.44
N PRO A 45 11.84 -6.06 -12.47
CA PRO A 45 11.34 -5.38 -11.28
C PRO A 45 10.25 -6.26 -10.66
N PRO A 46 10.32 -6.56 -9.35
CA PRO A 46 9.27 -7.34 -8.71
C PRO A 46 7.95 -6.63 -9.00
N ARG A 47 6.97 -7.35 -9.57
CA ARG A 47 5.65 -6.76 -9.81
C ARG A 47 5.03 -6.47 -8.45
N ILE A 48 5.04 -5.21 -8.07
CA ILE A 48 4.55 -4.76 -6.76
C ILE A 48 3.02 -4.72 -6.86
N HIS A 49 2.35 -5.44 -5.98
CA HIS A 49 0.92 -5.29 -5.73
C HIS A 49 0.74 -4.48 -4.45
N PHE A 50 -0.37 -3.75 -4.34
CA PHE A 50 -0.64 -2.85 -3.21
C PHE A 50 -1.73 -3.39 -2.27
N ILE A 51 -1.80 -4.71 -2.12
CA ILE A 51 -2.86 -5.40 -1.35
C ILE A 51 -2.84 -4.99 0.13
N VAL A 52 -1.65 -4.75 0.69
CA VAL A 52 -1.52 -4.34 2.09
C VAL A 52 -2.10 -2.96 2.27
N GLU A 53 -1.71 -2.03 1.38
CA GLU A 53 -2.15 -0.64 1.37
C GLU A 53 -3.66 -0.55 1.09
N TRP A 54 -4.18 -1.39 0.18
CA TRP A 54 -5.62 -1.52 -0.08
C TRP A 54 -6.39 -2.02 1.15
N ALA A 55 -5.85 -3.02 1.86
CA ALA A 55 -6.44 -3.54 3.07
C ALA A 55 -6.43 -2.50 4.20
N GLU A 56 -5.33 -1.78 4.37
CA GLU A 56 -5.19 -0.69 5.34
C GLU A 56 -6.19 0.44 5.07
N LYS A 57 -6.28 0.91 3.82
CA LYS A 57 -7.23 1.98 3.44
C LYS A 57 -8.69 1.62 3.72
N ARG A 58 -9.02 0.33 3.64
CA ARG A 58 -10.36 -0.20 3.89
C ARG A 58 -10.54 -0.75 5.31
N SER A 59 -9.52 -0.64 6.17
CA SER A 59 -9.54 -1.20 7.53
C SER A 59 -9.87 -2.70 7.57
N LEU A 60 -9.40 -3.46 6.57
CA LEU A 60 -9.61 -4.90 6.46
C LEU A 60 -8.45 -5.68 7.09
N SER A 61 -8.77 -6.70 7.90
CA SER A 61 -7.77 -7.63 8.40
C SER A 61 -7.49 -8.77 7.40
N GLN A 62 -6.38 -9.49 7.57
CA GLN A 62 -6.13 -10.71 6.78
C GLN A 62 -7.26 -11.75 6.95
N ALA A 63 -7.88 -11.82 8.13
CA ALA A 63 -8.98 -12.73 8.39
C ALA A 63 -10.25 -12.35 7.61
N ASP A 64 -10.51 -11.05 7.44
CA ASP A 64 -11.61 -10.57 6.61
C ASP A 64 -11.36 -10.94 5.15
N ILE A 65 -10.15 -10.73 4.64
CA ILE A 65 -9.79 -11.11 3.26
C ILE A 65 -9.94 -12.62 3.05
N VAL A 66 -9.49 -13.45 4.00
CA VAL A 66 -9.71 -14.91 3.96
C VAL A 66 -11.20 -15.25 3.85
N ARG A 67 -12.05 -14.59 4.65
CA ARG A 67 -13.50 -14.84 4.68
C ARG A 67 -14.19 -14.41 3.39
N GLU A 68 -13.89 -13.22 2.89
CA GLU A 68 -14.55 -12.66 1.70
C GLU A 68 -14.10 -13.34 0.40
N ILE A 69 -12.80 -13.67 0.29
CA ILE A 69 -12.22 -14.24 -0.94
C ILE A 69 -12.27 -15.79 -0.95
N GLY A 70 -12.41 -16.41 0.22
CA GLY A 70 -12.32 -17.88 0.36
C GLY A 70 -10.92 -18.43 0.11
N ALA A 71 -9.87 -17.60 0.28
CA ALA A 71 -8.48 -18.03 0.15
C ALA A 71 -7.95 -18.59 1.47
N ASP A 72 -7.01 -19.55 1.40
CA ASP A 72 -6.36 -20.07 2.61
C ASP A 72 -5.57 -18.97 3.34
N LYS A 73 -5.56 -19.03 4.67
CA LYS A 73 -4.76 -18.12 5.51
C LYS A 73 -3.29 -18.05 5.08
N SER A 74 -2.71 -19.19 4.71
CA SER A 74 -1.32 -19.25 4.25
C SER A 74 -1.10 -18.48 2.94
N VAL A 75 -2.09 -18.46 2.05
CA VAL A 75 -2.04 -17.76 0.77
C VAL A 75 -2.14 -16.25 1.01
N VAL A 76 -3.11 -15.81 1.81
CA VAL A 76 -3.26 -14.38 2.16
C VAL A 76 -2.03 -13.85 2.89
N SER A 77 -1.48 -14.62 3.83
CA SER A 77 -0.24 -14.23 4.52
C SER A 77 0.94 -14.05 3.56
N ARG A 78 1.04 -14.85 2.49
CA ARG A 78 2.09 -14.67 1.49
C ARG A 78 1.89 -13.39 0.68
N TRP A 79 0.65 -13.02 0.35
CA TRP A 79 0.38 -11.73 -0.29
C TRP A 79 0.86 -10.56 0.56
N PHE A 80 0.59 -10.60 1.87
CA PHE A 80 1.10 -9.56 2.79
C PHE A 80 2.63 -9.53 2.93
N SER A 81 3.32 -10.60 2.51
CA SER A 81 4.79 -10.64 2.41
C SER A 81 5.33 -10.25 1.02
N GLY A 82 4.46 -9.88 0.08
CA GLY A 82 4.82 -9.41 -1.26
C GLY A 82 4.73 -10.47 -2.37
N SER A 83 4.11 -11.62 -2.13
CA SER A 83 3.88 -12.60 -3.19
C SER A 83 2.67 -12.22 -4.06
N LEU A 84 2.79 -12.35 -5.37
CA LEU A 84 1.68 -12.10 -6.28
C LEU A 84 0.51 -13.10 -6.06
N PRO A 85 -0.74 -12.61 -6.03
CA PRO A 85 -1.90 -13.48 -6.16
C PRO A 85 -1.92 -14.18 -7.52
N SER A 86 -2.40 -15.43 -7.52
CA SER A 86 -2.71 -16.12 -8.76
C SER A 86 -3.97 -15.54 -9.42
N GLU A 87 -4.10 -15.77 -10.73
CA GLU A 87 -5.16 -15.21 -11.57
C GLU A 87 -6.57 -15.41 -11.00
N LYS A 88 -6.86 -16.60 -10.45
CA LYS A 88 -8.15 -16.91 -9.81
C LYS A 88 -8.54 -15.99 -8.64
N TYR A 89 -7.59 -15.29 -8.04
CA TYR A 89 -7.84 -14.38 -6.91
C TYR A 89 -7.83 -12.91 -7.34
N LEU A 90 -7.40 -12.58 -8.56
CA LEU A 90 -7.30 -11.20 -9.01
C LEU A 90 -8.67 -10.52 -9.09
N GLU A 91 -9.64 -11.14 -9.75
CA GLU A 91 -11.00 -10.58 -9.86
C GLU A 91 -11.70 -10.46 -8.49
N PRO A 92 -11.70 -11.50 -7.62
CA PRO A 92 -12.24 -11.37 -6.27
C PRO A 92 -11.58 -10.26 -5.43
N LEU A 93 -10.25 -10.13 -5.49
CA LEU A 93 -9.53 -9.09 -4.76
C LEU A 93 -9.86 -7.70 -5.30
N ALA A 94 -9.92 -7.57 -6.62
CA ALA A 94 -10.29 -6.32 -7.29
C ALA A 94 -11.72 -5.90 -6.87
N ALA A 95 -12.67 -6.84 -6.86
CA ALA A 95 -14.03 -6.61 -6.39
C ALA A 95 -14.09 -6.20 -4.91
N LEU A 96 -13.37 -6.91 -4.03
CA LEU A 96 -13.28 -6.58 -2.59
C LEU A 96 -12.74 -5.17 -2.36
N PHE A 97 -11.74 -4.77 -3.15
CA PHE A 97 -11.16 -3.43 -3.12
C PHE A 97 -11.86 -2.43 -4.03
N SER A 98 -13.01 -2.82 -4.61
CA SER A 98 -13.84 -2.05 -5.54
C SER A 98 -13.04 -1.34 -6.62
N THR A 99 -11.99 -1.98 -7.13
CA THR A 99 -11.07 -1.49 -8.15
C THR A 99 -11.08 -2.45 -9.35
N GLU A 100 -10.48 -2.04 -10.46
CA GLU A 100 -10.11 -2.97 -11.53
C GLU A 100 -8.90 -3.81 -11.14
N VAL A 101 -8.70 -4.94 -11.81
CA VAL A 101 -7.53 -5.83 -11.60
C VAL A 101 -6.21 -5.08 -11.77
N THR A 102 -6.13 -4.15 -12.73
CA THR A 102 -4.97 -3.29 -12.95
C THR A 102 -4.70 -2.37 -11.75
N GLY A 103 -5.73 -1.95 -11.02
CA GLY A 103 -5.61 -1.12 -9.83
C GLY A 103 -5.06 -1.85 -8.61
N LEU A 104 -5.05 -3.19 -8.58
CA LEU A 104 -4.33 -3.96 -7.55
C LEU A 104 -2.81 -3.70 -7.58
N PHE A 105 -2.30 -3.26 -8.73
CA PHE A 105 -0.90 -2.93 -8.97
C PHE A 105 -0.62 -1.42 -8.91
N ARG A 106 -1.57 -0.64 -8.39
CA ARG A 106 -1.45 0.79 -8.15
C ARG A 106 -1.68 1.08 -6.67
N HIS A 107 -1.00 2.09 -6.15
CA HIS A 107 -1.24 2.57 -4.80
C HIS A 107 -2.69 3.06 -4.68
N PRO A 108 -3.42 2.71 -3.59
CA PRO A 108 -4.82 3.08 -3.46
C PRO A 108 -5.06 4.59 -3.36
N ASP A 109 -4.04 5.39 -3.04
CA ASP A 109 -4.11 6.86 -3.05
C ASP A 109 -4.02 7.47 -4.46
N ASP A 110 -3.65 6.70 -5.47
CA ASP A 110 -3.68 7.15 -6.86
C ASP A 110 -4.96 6.71 -7.57
N ASP A 111 -5.74 5.81 -6.96
CA ASP A 111 -6.93 5.22 -7.58
C ASP A 111 -8.01 6.25 -7.90
N TRP A 112 -8.20 7.25 -7.02
CA TRP A 112 -9.16 8.33 -7.25
C TRP A 112 -8.82 9.12 -8.52
N MET A 113 -7.53 9.31 -8.82
CA MET A 113 -7.09 10.08 -9.98
C MET A 113 -7.44 9.35 -11.27
N VAL A 114 -7.32 8.03 -11.30
CA VAL A 114 -7.70 7.23 -12.47
C VAL A 114 -9.20 7.31 -12.71
N ARG A 115 -10.02 7.14 -11.66
CA ARG A 115 -11.47 7.29 -11.77
C ARG A 115 -11.87 8.70 -12.23
N PHE A 116 -11.20 9.72 -11.68
CA PHE A 116 -11.45 11.11 -12.03
C PHE A 116 -11.17 11.42 -13.49
N LEU A 117 -10.14 10.79 -14.08
CA LEU A 117 -9.72 11.01 -15.46
C LEU A 117 -10.44 10.10 -16.48
N GLN A 118 -10.92 8.92 -16.07
CA GLN A 118 -11.56 7.95 -16.97
C GLN A 118 -12.81 8.50 -17.69
N GLU A 119 -13.57 9.39 -17.04
CA GLU A 119 -14.84 9.93 -17.57
C GLU A 119 -14.66 11.24 -18.36
N ARG A 120 -13.41 11.65 -18.65
CA ARG A 120 -13.10 12.96 -19.26
C ARG A 120 -12.78 12.86 -20.74
N SER A 121 -13.19 13.87 -21.50
CA SER A 121 -12.81 14.00 -22.91
C SER A 121 -11.31 14.31 -23.08
N LEU A 122 -10.75 14.00 -24.27
CA LEU A 122 -9.35 14.30 -24.58
C LEU A 122 -9.01 15.80 -24.43
N ASP A 123 -9.95 16.68 -24.76
CA ASP A 123 -9.79 18.13 -24.61
C ASP A 123 -9.78 18.58 -23.14
N GLU A 124 -10.59 17.94 -22.29
CA GLU A 124 -10.54 18.14 -20.84
C GLU A 124 -9.23 17.62 -20.25
N LEU A 125 -8.79 16.43 -20.66
CA LEU A 125 -7.52 15.85 -20.20
C LEU A 125 -6.34 16.77 -20.56
N THR A 126 -6.34 17.34 -21.77
CA THR A 126 -5.32 18.29 -22.20
C THR A 126 -5.32 19.55 -21.33
N ARG A 127 -6.51 20.10 -21.04
CA ARG A 127 -6.66 21.27 -20.15
C ARG A 127 -6.24 20.98 -18.71
N ILE A 128 -6.62 19.83 -18.17
CA ILE A 128 -6.23 19.37 -16.84
C ILE A 128 -4.70 19.25 -16.77
N LYS A 129 -4.07 18.62 -17.77
CA LYS A 129 -2.62 18.50 -17.86
C LYS A 129 -1.93 19.86 -17.86
N GLN A 130 -2.36 20.78 -18.73
CA GLN A 130 -1.80 22.13 -18.81
C GLN A 130 -1.96 22.90 -17.48
N THR A 131 -3.11 22.75 -16.83
CA THR A 131 -3.38 23.39 -15.54
C THR A 131 -2.46 22.85 -14.45
N LEU A 132 -2.27 21.53 -14.39
CA LEU A 132 -1.37 20.90 -13.42
C LEU A 132 0.11 21.26 -13.68
N GLU A 133 0.55 21.31 -14.93
CA GLU A 133 1.92 21.72 -15.29
C GLU A 133 2.20 23.19 -14.94
N ALA A 134 1.20 24.07 -15.09
CA ALA A 134 1.31 25.47 -14.72
C ALA A 134 1.26 25.68 -13.19
N ALA A 135 0.42 24.92 -12.48
CA ALA A 135 0.27 25.01 -11.03
C ALA A 135 1.45 24.38 -10.28
N PHE A 136 2.06 23.33 -10.83
CA PHE A 136 3.15 22.56 -10.24
C PHE A 136 4.34 22.46 -11.21
N PRO A 137 5.07 23.56 -11.47
CA PRO A 137 6.20 23.54 -12.41
C PRO A 137 7.32 22.63 -11.88
N ARG A 138 7.82 21.73 -12.73
CA ARG A 138 8.97 20.87 -12.40
C ARG A 138 10.25 21.70 -12.33
N ASN A 139 11.02 21.59 -11.25
CA ASN A 139 12.30 22.28 -11.10
C ASN A 139 13.37 21.64 -12.00
N GLU A 140 14.33 22.41 -12.51
CA GLU A 140 15.38 21.90 -13.42
C GLU A 140 16.22 20.76 -12.83
N LYS A 141 16.31 20.65 -11.50
CA LYS A 141 16.99 19.54 -10.82
C LYS A 141 16.32 18.18 -11.09
N ASP A 142 15.03 18.17 -11.38
CA ASP A 142 14.25 16.95 -11.65
C ASP A 142 14.35 16.50 -13.11
N LYS A 143 14.82 17.37 -14.02
CA LYS A 143 15.01 17.05 -15.45
C LYS A 143 16.24 16.19 -15.74
N LYS A 144 17.22 16.13 -14.83
CA LYS A 144 18.47 15.36 -15.02
C LYS A 144 18.40 13.90 -14.54
N ALA A 145 17.27 13.49 -13.96
CA ALA A 145 17.09 12.16 -13.36
C ALA A 145 16.08 11.27 -14.13
N SER A 146 15.62 11.71 -15.31
CA SER A 146 14.81 10.90 -16.25
C SER A 146 15.63 10.49 -17.47
#